data_AF-A0A9W9E2S5-F1
#
_entry.id   AF-A0A9W9E2S5-F1
#
_cell.length_a   1.000
_cell.length_b   1.000
_cell.length_c   1.000
_cell.angle_alpha   90.00
_cell.angle_beta   90.00
_cell.angle_gamma   90.00
#
_symmetry.space_group_name_H-M   'P 1'
#
loop_
_entity.id
_entity.type
_entity.pdbx_description
1 polymer ?
#
loop_
_entity_poly.entity_id
_entity_poly.type
_entity_poly.pdbx_seq_one_letter_code
_entity_poly.pdbx_strand_id
1 'polypeptide(L)'
;MLASMTSCLSWLQAPRFRRSTTILSALILTIVTIVLLVNPASDLKAIGHSKPVSEASETGYPRCSDRTDTNITYPVESWREAAETKFGGLMDDKFTIAMSTFHRPRELHRTLNTLLSTKIPSLHEIVVIWNNFDEKEPDSFVSEYGVVVRYRKPTRDSLNEKLWPDPKYKTKAILLSDDDVYYRPGDLEFVFQMWRNFGRDRMTGALARCASALPSGQWDYNFCSQKEHQDVYALILTNLAFTHIAFLDYYFSDDPAATKIRNYVDEAFNCEDIGLNFVASMLTGSGPLLVRASGQYVNLDPSGGISRHPGHMEARSKCLNVFADAFGCMPLVDEASAQEAAYKIFT
;
A
#
# COMPACT_ATOMS: atom_id res chain seq x y z
N MET A 1 -31.26 -37.96 50.68
CA MET A 1 -32.55 -38.52 50.21
C MET A 1 -32.90 -37.76 48.92
N LEU A 2 -32.45 -38.12 47.72
CA LEU A 2 -32.83 -39.26 46.86
C LEU A 2 -34.35 -39.35 46.58
N ALA A 3 -34.75 -38.83 45.40
CA ALA A 3 -35.91 -39.25 44.59
C ALA A 3 -35.68 -38.66 43.17
N SER A 4 -35.01 -39.39 42.26
CA SER A 4 -35.52 -40.41 41.33
C SER A 4 -36.35 -39.85 40.16
N MET A 5 -35.72 -39.96 38.99
CA MET A 5 -36.26 -39.83 37.63
C MET A 5 -37.35 -40.87 37.38
N THR A 6 -38.35 -40.54 36.54
CA THR A 6 -38.73 -41.27 35.30
C THR A 6 -40.14 -40.86 34.84
N SER A 7 -40.24 -40.30 33.64
CA SER A 7 -41.26 -40.61 32.62
C SER A 7 -41.32 -39.50 31.56
N CYS A 8 -40.55 -39.65 30.49
CA CYS A 8 -40.84 -38.95 29.24
C CYS A 8 -40.31 -39.77 28.07
N LEU A 9 -40.97 -40.90 27.80
CA LEU A 9 -40.74 -41.71 26.61
C LEU A 9 -42.00 -42.53 26.31
N SER A 10 -42.98 -41.90 25.66
CA SER A 10 -44.12 -42.62 25.06
C SER A 10 -44.62 -42.02 23.75
N TRP A 11 -43.86 -41.12 23.10
CA TRP A 11 -44.27 -40.50 21.82
C TRP A 11 -43.52 -41.01 20.57
N LEU A 12 -42.60 -41.98 20.71
CA LEU A 12 -41.82 -42.53 19.58
C LEU A 12 -42.43 -43.77 18.91
N GLN A 13 -43.68 -44.13 19.22
CA GLN A 13 -44.34 -45.30 18.63
C GLN A 13 -45.51 -44.92 17.70
N ALA A 14 -45.29 -43.97 16.77
CA ALA A 14 -46.23 -43.69 15.69
C ALA A 14 -45.68 -44.21 14.34
N PRO A 15 -46.26 -45.26 13.72
CA PRO A 15 -45.76 -45.89 12.49
C PRO A 15 -45.77 -44.99 11.24
N ARG A 16 -46.41 -43.81 11.30
CA ARG A 16 -46.42 -42.82 10.21
C ARG A 16 -45.11 -42.05 10.07
N PHE A 17 -44.35 -41.84 11.15
CA PHE A 17 -43.12 -41.03 11.10
C PHE A 17 -41.92 -41.78 10.50
N ARG A 18 -41.91 -43.11 10.62
CA ARG A 18 -40.84 -43.96 10.08
C ARG A 18 -40.89 -44.10 8.55
N ARG A 19 -42.08 -43.95 7.94
CA ARG A 19 -42.25 -43.97 6.47
C ARG A 19 -41.84 -42.64 5.83
N SER A 20 -42.18 -41.49 6.42
CA SER A 20 -41.80 -40.19 5.85
C SER A 20 -40.29 -39.92 5.88
N THR A 21 -39.60 -40.38 6.94
CA THR A 21 -38.14 -40.23 7.06
C THR A 21 -37.37 -41.14 6.11
N THR A 22 -37.85 -42.36 5.86
CA THR A 22 -37.24 -43.28 4.87
C THR A 22 -37.49 -42.84 3.43
N ILE A 23 -38.66 -42.28 3.11
CA ILE A 23 -38.96 -41.76 1.76
C ILE A 23 -38.09 -40.53 1.45
N LEU A 24 -37.90 -39.62 2.41
CA LEU A 24 -37.09 -38.41 2.21
C LEU A 24 -35.59 -38.71 2.02
N SER A 25 -35.06 -39.66 2.78
CA SER A 25 -33.66 -40.08 2.68
C SER A 25 -33.39 -40.89 1.40
N ALA A 26 -34.33 -41.71 0.94
CA ALA A 26 -34.24 -42.38 -0.35
C ALA A 26 -34.24 -41.39 -1.52
N LEU A 27 -35.10 -40.36 -1.48
CA LEU A 27 -35.18 -39.30 -2.50
C LEU A 27 -33.87 -38.51 -2.64
N ILE A 28 -33.24 -38.13 -1.52
CA ILE A 28 -31.95 -37.41 -1.52
C ILE A 28 -30.84 -38.29 -2.11
N LEU A 29 -30.80 -39.58 -1.76
CA LEU A 29 -29.79 -40.50 -2.27
C LEU A 29 -29.95 -40.73 -3.80
N THR A 30 -31.18 -40.80 -4.29
CA THR A 30 -31.45 -40.88 -5.74
C THR A 30 -31.07 -39.59 -6.49
N ILE A 31 -31.27 -38.41 -5.91
CA ILE A 31 -30.87 -37.15 -6.56
C ILE A 31 -29.35 -37.05 -6.64
N VAL A 32 -28.62 -37.40 -5.58
CA VAL A 32 -27.14 -37.37 -5.57
C VAL A 32 -26.57 -38.38 -6.57
N THR A 33 -27.14 -39.58 -6.66
CA THR A 33 -26.71 -40.58 -7.65
C THR A 33 -27.03 -40.17 -9.08
N ILE A 34 -28.18 -39.53 -9.35
CA ILE A 34 -28.49 -38.99 -10.68
C ILE A 34 -27.51 -37.85 -11.04
N VAL A 35 -27.17 -36.95 -10.12
CA VAL A 35 -26.18 -35.89 -10.37
C VAL A 35 -24.80 -36.46 -10.70
N LEU A 36 -24.38 -37.53 -10.00
CA LEU A 36 -23.11 -38.21 -10.27
C LEU A 36 -23.11 -39.04 -11.57
N LEU A 37 -24.27 -39.57 -11.98
CA LEU A 37 -24.41 -40.36 -13.21
C LEU A 37 -24.60 -39.49 -14.46
N VAL A 38 -25.21 -38.31 -14.33
CA VAL A 38 -25.44 -37.38 -15.45
C VAL A 38 -24.23 -36.46 -15.69
N ASN A 39 -23.39 -36.21 -14.67
CA ASN A 39 -22.12 -35.50 -14.82
C ASN A 39 -20.93 -36.45 -14.50
N PRO A 40 -20.56 -37.37 -15.40
CA PRO A 40 -19.32 -38.10 -15.26
C PRO A 40 -18.16 -37.11 -15.37
N ALA A 41 -17.33 -37.06 -14.33
CA ALA A 41 -16.15 -36.19 -14.25
C ALA A 41 -15.30 -36.27 -15.54
N SER A 42 -15.38 -35.22 -16.35
CA SER A 42 -14.57 -34.91 -17.52
C SER A 42 -14.74 -33.39 -17.72
N ASP A 43 -13.78 -32.52 -17.43
CA ASP A 43 -12.44 -32.41 -17.99
C ASP A 43 -11.43 -31.95 -16.91
N LEU A 44 -10.57 -32.86 -16.44
CA LEU A 44 -9.27 -32.50 -15.84
C LEU A 44 -8.28 -32.40 -17.00
N LYS A 45 -8.36 -31.30 -17.75
CA LYS A 45 -7.40 -31.00 -18.82
C LYS A 45 -6.09 -30.56 -18.20
N ALA A 46 -5.12 -31.46 -18.28
CA ALA A 46 -3.68 -31.26 -18.29
C ALA A 46 -3.20 -29.88 -17.81
N ILE A 47 -2.83 -29.81 -16.53
CA ILE A 47 -1.87 -28.81 -16.04
C ILE A 47 -0.55 -29.12 -16.76
N GLY A 48 -0.31 -28.39 -17.85
CA GLY A 48 1.01 -28.33 -18.47
C GLY A 48 2.02 -27.94 -17.40
N HIS A 49 3.18 -28.60 -17.41
CA HIS A 49 4.28 -28.36 -16.48
C HIS A 49 4.57 -26.86 -16.36
N SER A 50 4.02 -26.24 -15.32
CA SER A 50 4.59 -25.01 -14.79
C SER A 50 5.99 -25.38 -14.33
N LYS A 51 6.99 -24.68 -14.87
CA LYS A 51 8.34 -24.65 -14.29
C LYS A 51 8.21 -24.54 -12.77
N PRO A 52 9.08 -25.19 -11.98
CA PRO A 52 8.99 -25.09 -10.54
C PRO A 52 9.00 -23.60 -10.18
N VAL A 53 7.94 -23.16 -9.50
CA VAL A 53 8.00 -21.94 -8.69
C VAL A 53 9.21 -22.18 -7.80
N SER A 54 10.25 -21.38 -7.98
CA SER A 54 11.46 -21.47 -7.17
C SER A 54 11.02 -21.51 -5.72
N GLU A 55 11.38 -22.57 -5.00
CA GLU A 55 11.26 -22.63 -3.55
C GLU A 55 11.75 -21.30 -3.00
N ALA A 56 10.85 -20.54 -2.39
CA ALA A 56 11.24 -19.37 -1.62
C ALA A 56 12.30 -19.85 -0.65
N SER A 57 13.50 -19.30 -0.76
CA SER A 57 14.64 -19.62 0.08
C SER A 57 14.18 -19.71 1.54
N GLU A 58 14.28 -20.90 2.14
CA GLU A 58 14.00 -21.10 3.58
C GLU A 58 14.92 -20.23 4.46
N THR A 59 15.98 -19.66 3.88
CA THR A 59 16.80 -18.61 4.48
C THR A 59 16.31 -17.23 4.04
N GLY A 60 15.87 -16.38 4.96
CA GLY A 60 15.41 -15.04 4.60
C GLY A 60 16.50 -14.13 4.03
N TYR A 61 16.10 -12.99 3.47
CA TYR A 61 16.99 -12.11 2.71
C TYR A 61 17.77 -11.17 3.64
N PRO A 62 19.11 -11.22 3.68
CA PRO A 62 19.89 -10.25 4.46
C PRO A 62 19.72 -8.83 3.89
N ARG A 63 20.08 -7.81 4.67
CA ARG A 63 20.10 -6.44 4.15
C ARG A 63 21.07 -6.34 2.98
N CYS A 64 20.75 -5.49 2.00
CA CYS A 64 21.64 -5.24 0.88
C CYS A 64 22.99 -4.69 1.36
N SER A 65 23.03 -3.96 2.48
CA SER A 65 24.28 -3.50 3.13
C SER A 65 25.17 -4.62 3.68
N ASP A 66 24.60 -5.78 4.02
CA ASP A 66 25.28 -6.84 4.78
C ASP A 66 25.95 -7.88 3.87
N ARG A 67 25.66 -7.81 2.56
CA ARG A 67 26.32 -8.68 1.58
C ARG A 67 27.81 -8.34 1.58
N THR A 68 28.64 -9.37 1.76
CA THR A 68 30.12 -9.29 1.81
C THR A 68 30.78 -8.82 0.52
N ASP A 69 29.99 -8.42 -0.47
CA ASP A 69 30.47 -7.80 -1.69
C ASP A 69 30.72 -6.33 -1.40
N THR A 70 31.99 -5.97 -1.21
CA THR A 70 32.44 -4.59 -0.93
C THR A 70 32.11 -3.60 -2.07
N ASN A 71 31.47 -4.07 -3.15
CA ASN A 71 31.07 -3.32 -4.32
C ASN A 71 29.55 -3.10 -4.46
N ILE A 72 28.73 -3.33 -3.42
CA ILE A 72 27.33 -2.88 -3.48
C ILE A 72 27.33 -1.35 -3.54
N THR A 73 27.23 -0.88 -4.77
CA THR A 73 27.22 0.52 -5.14
C THR A 73 25.77 0.82 -5.46
N TYR A 74 25.08 1.49 -4.53
CA TYR A 74 23.78 2.06 -4.84
C TYR A 74 23.97 3.02 -6.03
N PRO A 75 23.14 2.92 -7.08
CA PRO A 75 23.32 3.68 -8.31
C PRO A 75 22.87 5.14 -8.15
N VAL A 76 23.06 5.75 -6.97
CA VAL A 76 22.46 7.04 -6.60
C VAL A 76 22.84 8.15 -7.57
N GLU A 77 24.11 8.26 -7.97
CA GLU A 77 24.56 9.29 -8.91
C GLU A 77 24.00 9.05 -10.31
N SER A 78 24.04 7.81 -10.81
CA SER A 78 23.45 7.46 -12.10
C SER A 78 21.93 7.63 -12.12
N TRP A 79 21.25 7.36 -10.99
CA TRP A 79 19.82 7.57 -10.83
C TRP A 79 19.50 9.07 -10.83
N ARG A 80 20.26 9.89 -10.09
CA ARG A 80 20.11 11.35 -10.10
C ARG A 80 20.32 11.93 -11.49
N GLU A 81 21.34 11.48 -12.20
CA GLU A 81 21.61 11.92 -13.58
C GLU A 81 20.46 11.53 -14.53
N ALA A 82 19.96 10.30 -14.45
CA ALA A 82 18.82 9.85 -15.24
C ALA A 82 17.53 10.63 -14.90
N ALA A 83 17.31 10.88 -13.60
CA ALA A 83 16.18 11.66 -13.09
C ALA A 83 16.24 13.11 -13.60
N GLU A 84 17.41 13.75 -13.54
CA GLU A 84 17.59 15.12 -14.04
C GLU A 84 17.49 15.19 -15.57
N THR A 85 18.02 14.19 -16.28
CA THR A 85 17.90 14.11 -17.74
C THR A 85 16.43 14.05 -18.18
N LYS A 86 15.60 13.27 -17.48
CA LYS A 86 14.19 13.07 -17.86
C LYS A 86 13.25 14.14 -17.30
N PHE A 87 13.49 14.58 -16.07
CA PHE A 87 12.57 15.44 -15.32
C PHE A 87 13.14 16.81 -14.96
N GLY A 88 14.34 17.16 -15.45
CA GLY A 88 15.01 18.42 -15.14
C GLY A 88 14.24 19.68 -15.49
N GLY A 89 13.38 19.60 -16.52
CA GLY A 89 12.49 20.70 -16.92
C GLY A 89 11.22 20.87 -16.07
N LEU A 90 10.95 20.00 -15.10
CA LEU A 90 9.82 20.15 -14.19
C LEU A 90 10.15 21.13 -13.05
N MET A 91 9.12 21.79 -12.52
CA MET A 91 9.26 22.72 -11.39
C MET A 91 9.79 21.99 -10.15
N ASP A 92 10.82 22.55 -9.54
CA ASP A 92 11.44 22.05 -8.31
C ASP A 92 11.06 22.90 -7.07
N ASP A 93 10.41 24.05 -7.29
CA ASP A 93 9.92 25.00 -6.28
C ASP A 93 8.41 24.87 -6.01
N LYS A 94 7.75 23.90 -6.66
CA LYS A 94 6.33 23.57 -6.50
C LYS A 94 6.13 22.07 -6.35
N PHE A 95 4.94 21.68 -5.90
CA PHE A 95 4.53 20.29 -5.79
C PHE A 95 3.10 20.01 -6.28
N THR A 96 2.84 18.76 -6.62
CA THR A 96 1.53 18.24 -7.01
C THR A 96 1.03 17.28 -5.95
N ILE A 97 -0.27 17.31 -5.62
CA ILE A 97 -0.89 16.27 -4.79
C ILE A 97 -1.50 15.22 -5.71
N ALA A 98 -1.13 13.96 -5.53
CA ALA A 98 -1.76 12.80 -6.18
C ALA A 98 -2.62 12.08 -5.14
N MET A 99 -3.94 12.26 -5.22
CA MET A 99 -4.89 11.81 -4.20
C MET A 99 -5.74 10.65 -4.71
N SER A 100 -5.63 9.48 -4.09
CA SER A 100 -6.47 8.33 -4.42
C SER A 100 -7.83 8.40 -3.70
N THR A 101 -8.90 8.03 -4.40
CA THR A 101 -10.25 7.90 -3.81
C THR A 101 -10.99 6.69 -4.35
N PHE A 102 -11.78 6.04 -3.50
CA PHE A 102 -12.66 4.91 -3.85
C PHE A 102 -13.90 4.87 -2.95
N HIS A 103 -15.09 5.11 -3.52
CA HIS A 103 -16.41 5.14 -2.87
C HIS A 103 -16.47 5.94 -1.56
N ARG A 104 -15.73 7.06 -1.49
CA ARG A 104 -15.62 7.94 -0.31
C ARG A 104 -15.84 9.42 -0.66
N PRO A 105 -17.00 9.75 -1.26
CA PRO A 105 -17.25 11.12 -1.71
C PRO A 105 -17.24 12.15 -0.55
N ARG A 106 -17.56 11.73 0.68
CA ARG A 106 -17.58 12.62 1.86
C ARG A 106 -16.18 12.97 2.33
N GLU A 107 -15.30 11.97 2.43
CA GLU A 107 -13.91 12.12 2.83
C GLU A 107 -13.16 12.93 1.78
N LEU A 108 -13.30 12.57 0.50
CA LEU A 108 -12.74 13.33 -0.62
C LEU A 108 -13.17 14.80 -0.59
N HIS A 109 -14.47 15.06 -0.45
CA HIS A 109 -14.98 16.42 -0.40
C HIS A 109 -14.44 17.21 0.79
N ARG A 110 -14.39 16.59 1.97
CA ARG A 110 -13.85 17.21 3.19
C ARG A 110 -12.36 17.54 3.04
N THR A 111 -11.58 16.61 2.51
CA THR A 111 -10.14 16.77 2.33
C THR A 111 -9.85 17.84 1.28
N LEU A 112 -10.51 17.82 0.11
CA LEU A 112 -10.37 18.86 -0.92
C LEU A 112 -10.77 20.24 -0.39
N ASN A 113 -11.93 20.37 0.26
CA ASN A 113 -12.37 21.65 0.82
C ASN A 113 -11.37 22.19 1.84
N THR A 114 -10.78 21.31 2.66
CA THR A 114 -9.79 21.73 3.66
C THR A 114 -8.49 22.17 3.00
N LEU A 115 -7.95 21.39 2.06
CA LEU A 115 -6.72 21.73 1.34
C LEU A 115 -6.85 23.03 0.54
N LEU A 116 -8.05 23.31 0.03
CA LEU A 116 -8.35 24.49 -0.79
C LEU A 116 -8.93 25.65 0.01
N SER A 117 -9.03 25.55 1.34
CA SER A 117 -9.62 26.60 2.19
C SER A 117 -8.70 27.81 2.40
N THR A 118 -7.43 27.69 2.02
CA THR A 118 -6.43 28.76 2.10
C THR A 118 -5.36 28.56 1.03
N LYS A 119 -4.60 29.61 0.74
CA LYS A 119 -3.49 29.55 -0.20
C LYS A 119 -2.34 28.72 0.40
N ILE A 120 -1.98 27.63 -0.28
CA ILE A 120 -0.75 26.89 -0.03
C ILE A 120 0.30 27.37 -1.06
N PRO A 121 1.39 28.06 -0.65
CA PRO A 121 2.25 28.79 -1.59
C PRO A 121 2.87 27.94 -2.71
N SER A 122 3.29 26.72 -2.38
CA SER A 122 3.98 25.84 -3.32
C SER A 122 3.10 24.76 -3.96
N LEU A 123 1.79 24.72 -3.66
CA LEU A 123 0.87 23.79 -4.30
C LEU A 123 0.57 24.22 -5.74
N HIS A 124 0.91 23.38 -6.71
CA HIS A 124 0.68 23.63 -8.13
C HIS A 124 -0.68 23.09 -8.59
N GLU A 125 -0.93 21.80 -8.39
CA GLU A 125 -2.16 21.13 -8.78
C GLU A 125 -2.51 20.00 -7.81
N ILE A 126 -3.79 19.60 -7.81
CA ILE A 126 -4.27 18.37 -7.19
C ILE A 126 -4.80 17.48 -8.30
N VAL A 127 -4.28 16.26 -8.39
CA VAL A 127 -4.77 15.21 -9.28
C VAL A 127 -5.47 14.17 -8.43
N VAL A 128 -6.78 14.06 -8.58
CA VAL A 128 -7.61 13.03 -7.94
C VAL A 128 -7.63 11.79 -8.83
N ILE A 129 -7.09 10.69 -8.32
CA ILE A 129 -7.11 9.38 -8.95
C ILE A 129 -8.47 8.75 -8.62
N TRP A 130 -9.35 8.77 -9.62
CA TRP A 130 -10.75 8.38 -9.49
C TRP A 130 -10.93 6.87 -9.72
N ASN A 131 -10.88 6.07 -8.66
CA ASN A 131 -11.00 4.62 -8.75
C ASN A 131 -12.46 4.11 -8.74
N ASN A 132 -13.47 4.98 -8.78
CA ASN A 132 -14.87 4.56 -8.91
C ASN A 132 -15.15 4.21 -10.37
N PHE A 133 -14.81 2.99 -10.78
CA PHE A 133 -14.91 2.53 -12.18
C PHE A 133 -16.35 2.54 -12.71
N ASP A 134 -17.32 2.35 -11.82
CA ASP A 134 -18.76 2.38 -12.06
C ASP A 134 -19.35 3.79 -12.15
N GLU A 135 -18.60 4.82 -11.77
CA GLU A 135 -19.04 6.22 -11.77
C GLU A 135 -18.27 7.05 -12.80
N LYS A 136 -18.91 8.04 -13.40
CA LYS A 136 -18.20 9.06 -14.20
C LYS A 136 -17.38 9.93 -13.26
N GLU A 137 -16.13 10.21 -13.61
CA GLU A 137 -15.32 11.17 -12.87
C GLU A 137 -15.92 12.59 -12.94
N PRO A 138 -15.78 13.39 -11.86
CA PRO A 138 -16.19 14.79 -11.89
C PRO A 138 -15.40 15.61 -12.92
N ASP A 139 -15.98 16.75 -13.33
CA ASP A 139 -15.29 17.71 -14.18
C ASP A 139 -14.15 18.39 -13.39
N SER A 140 -13.05 18.69 -14.09
CA SER A 140 -11.93 19.42 -13.49
C SER A 140 -12.31 20.88 -13.23
N PHE A 141 -11.77 21.46 -12.16
CA PHE A 141 -12.05 22.85 -11.78
C PHE A 141 -10.80 23.57 -11.29
N VAL A 142 -10.91 24.89 -11.10
CA VAL A 142 -9.85 25.74 -10.54
C VAL A 142 -10.37 26.32 -9.23
N SER A 143 -9.58 26.20 -8.16
CA SER A 143 -9.93 26.77 -6.86
C SER A 143 -9.83 28.30 -6.85
N GLU A 144 -10.36 28.94 -5.80
CA GLU A 144 -10.25 30.39 -5.57
C GLU A 144 -8.78 30.86 -5.56
N TYR A 145 -7.86 30.01 -5.12
CA TYR A 145 -6.43 30.29 -5.06
C TYR A 145 -5.65 29.89 -6.32
N GLY A 146 -6.34 29.54 -7.41
CA GLY A 146 -5.74 29.21 -8.70
C GLY A 146 -5.16 27.80 -8.81
N VAL A 147 -5.45 26.91 -7.84
CA VAL A 147 -5.00 25.51 -7.88
C VAL A 147 -5.95 24.71 -8.77
N VAL A 148 -5.40 24.09 -9.82
CA VAL A 148 -6.17 23.18 -10.68
C VAL A 148 -6.43 21.87 -9.94
N VAL A 149 -7.69 21.45 -9.90
CA VAL A 149 -8.10 20.12 -9.44
C VAL A 149 -8.54 19.32 -10.65
N ARG A 150 -7.75 18.31 -11.01
CA ARG A 150 -8.00 17.44 -12.15
C ARG A 150 -8.34 16.04 -11.69
N TYR A 151 -9.32 15.43 -12.36
CA TYR A 151 -9.65 14.02 -12.15
C TYR A 151 -8.95 13.17 -13.21
N ARG A 152 -8.33 12.09 -12.79
CA ARG A 152 -7.76 11.04 -13.65
C ARG A 152 -8.43 9.74 -13.29
N LYS A 153 -9.26 9.21 -14.18
CA LYS A 153 -9.79 7.86 -14.07
C LYS A 153 -8.77 6.87 -14.62
N PRO A 154 -8.23 5.94 -13.81
CA PRO A 154 -7.33 4.91 -14.30
C PRO A 154 -8.04 3.94 -15.24
N THR A 155 -7.27 3.09 -15.90
CA THR A 155 -7.80 2.05 -16.81
C THR A 155 -7.97 0.69 -16.13
N ARG A 156 -7.43 0.52 -14.92
CA ARG A 156 -7.39 -0.74 -14.18
C ARG A 156 -7.63 -0.49 -12.70
N ASP A 157 -8.37 -1.39 -12.07
CA ASP A 157 -8.57 -1.38 -10.61
C ASP A 157 -7.29 -1.90 -9.94
N SER A 158 -6.46 -0.97 -9.47
CA SER A 158 -5.15 -1.27 -8.91
C SER A 158 -4.67 -0.16 -7.99
N LEU A 159 -4.11 -0.55 -6.84
CA LEU A 159 -3.46 0.39 -5.92
C LEU A 159 -2.22 1.06 -6.54
N ASN A 160 -1.61 0.43 -7.55
CA ASN A 160 -0.47 1.00 -8.27
C ASN A 160 -0.83 2.31 -8.97
N GLU A 161 -2.10 2.56 -9.31
CA GLU A 161 -2.49 3.70 -10.13
C GLU A 161 -2.27 5.05 -9.44
N LYS A 162 -2.23 5.10 -8.10
CA LYS A 162 -1.79 6.30 -7.35
C LYS A 162 -0.33 6.64 -7.62
N LEU A 163 0.50 5.65 -7.93
CA LEU A 163 1.94 5.78 -8.16
C LEU A 163 2.29 6.00 -9.63
N TRP A 164 1.31 6.07 -10.54
CA TRP A 164 1.57 6.25 -11.97
C TRP A 164 2.27 7.60 -12.24
N PRO A 165 3.40 7.62 -12.98
CA PRO A 165 4.10 8.86 -13.35
C PRO A 165 3.31 9.60 -14.44
N ASP A 166 2.23 10.29 -14.04
CA ASP A 166 1.34 11.00 -14.95
C ASP A 166 2.15 11.96 -15.85
N PRO A 167 2.16 11.77 -17.19
CA PRO A 167 2.90 12.62 -18.11
C PRO A 167 2.47 14.09 -18.09
N LYS A 168 1.32 14.40 -17.48
CA LYS A 168 0.82 15.77 -17.31
C LYS A 168 1.42 16.47 -16.09
N TYR A 169 2.03 15.76 -15.15
CA TYR A 169 2.68 16.37 -13.99
C TYR A 169 3.71 17.41 -14.41
N LYS A 170 3.73 18.53 -13.68
CA LYS A 170 4.62 19.67 -13.93
C LYS A 170 5.64 19.92 -12.82
N THR A 171 5.65 19.08 -11.80
CA THR A 171 6.50 19.22 -10.61
C THR A 171 7.35 17.99 -10.39
N LYS A 172 8.58 18.16 -9.91
CA LYS A 172 9.44 17.06 -9.47
C LYS A 172 8.90 16.39 -8.20
N ALA A 173 8.29 17.19 -7.32
CA ALA A 173 7.72 16.77 -6.05
C ALA A 173 6.26 16.31 -6.22
N ILE A 174 5.95 15.09 -5.78
CA ILE A 174 4.59 14.56 -5.74
C ILE A 174 4.24 14.18 -4.30
N LEU A 175 3.24 14.82 -3.72
CA LEU A 175 2.63 14.40 -2.45
C LEU A 175 1.59 13.33 -2.75
N LEU A 176 1.94 12.08 -2.47
CA LEU A 176 1.01 10.95 -2.50
C LEU A 176 0.10 11.05 -1.28
N SER A 177 -1.20 10.95 -1.51
CA SER A 177 -2.23 11.06 -0.49
C SER A 177 -3.38 10.09 -0.73
N ASP A 178 -4.05 9.66 0.34
CA ASP A 178 -5.41 9.13 0.24
C ASP A 178 -6.43 10.24 0.55
N ASP A 179 -7.71 9.96 0.30
CA ASP A 179 -8.82 10.90 0.45
C ASP A 179 -9.24 11.18 1.89
N ASP A 180 -8.72 10.42 2.85
CA ASP A 180 -9.06 10.47 4.27
C ASP A 180 -7.91 10.96 5.17
N VAL A 181 -6.79 11.39 4.59
CA VAL A 181 -5.61 11.83 5.35
C VAL A 181 -4.95 13.03 4.68
N TYR A 182 -4.53 14.00 5.49
CA TYR A 182 -3.89 15.21 4.98
C TYR A 182 -3.04 15.92 6.04
N TYR A 183 -1.97 16.59 5.60
CA TYR A 183 -1.36 17.64 6.39
C TYR A 183 -2.27 18.86 6.41
N ARG A 184 -2.29 19.59 7.53
CA ARG A 184 -3.04 20.84 7.59
C ARG A 184 -2.47 21.83 6.56
N PRO A 185 -3.30 22.67 5.91
CA PRO A 185 -2.82 23.59 4.88
C PRO A 185 -1.65 24.47 5.30
N GLY A 186 -1.65 24.96 6.55
CA GLY A 186 -0.58 25.80 7.10
C GLY A 186 0.75 25.07 7.32
N ASP A 187 0.73 23.74 7.39
CA ASP A 187 1.93 22.90 7.58
C ASP A 187 2.55 22.44 6.24
N LEU A 188 1.78 22.45 5.14
CA LEU A 188 2.21 21.86 3.87
C LEU A 188 3.45 22.53 3.27
N GLU A 189 3.60 23.85 3.44
CA GLU A 189 4.79 24.55 2.96
C GLU A 189 6.04 24.06 3.71
N PHE A 190 5.97 23.93 5.03
CA PHE A 190 7.06 23.40 5.84
C PHE A 190 7.43 21.97 5.41
N VAL A 191 6.45 21.07 5.27
CA VAL A 191 6.70 19.69 4.87
C VAL A 191 7.32 19.62 3.48
N PHE A 192 6.84 20.43 2.54
CA PHE A 192 7.42 20.53 1.20
C PHE A 192 8.88 21.01 1.24
N GLN A 193 9.20 22.05 2.05
CA GLN A 193 10.59 22.51 2.20
C GLN A 193 11.48 21.45 2.86
N MET A 194 10.96 20.64 3.79
CA MET A 194 11.71 19.51 4.34
C MET A 194 12.05 18.48 3.27
N TRP A 195 11.08 18.11 2.42
CA TRP A 195 11.36 17.24 1.28
C TRP A 195 12.36 17.87 0.31
N ARG A 196 12.18 19.14 -0.04
CA ARG A 196 13.02 19.84 -1.03
C ARG A 196 14.48 19.95 -0.57
N ASN A 197 14.72 20.13 0.73
CA ASN A 197 16.08 20.32 1.25
C ASN A 197 16.75 19.02 1.68
N PHE A 198 15.98 18.03 2.14
CA PHE A 198 16.54 16.84 2.81
C PHE A 198 15.98 15.49 2.31
N GLY A 199 14.92 15.52 1.49
CA GLY A 199 14.12 14.34 1.17
C GLY A 199 14.03 13.98 -0.31
N ARG A 200 14.78 14.64 -1.22
CA ARG A 200 14.64 14.37 -2.67
C ARG A 200 15.03 12.94 -3.07
N ASP A 201 15.95 12.32 -2.35
CA ASP A 201 16.43 10.95 -2.59
C ASP A 201 15.71 9.91 -1.71
N ARG A 202 14.59 10.28 -1.06
CA ARG A 202 13.95 9.51 0.00
C ARG A 202 12.42 9.61 -0.08
N MET A 203 11.70 8.62 0.44
CA MET A 203 10.29 8.81 0.79
C MET A 203 10.19 9.72 2.01
N THR A 204 9.37 10.77 1.97
CA THR A 204 9.30 11.78 3.05
C THR A 204 7.86 12.01 3.51
N GLY A 205 7.54 11.80 4.79
CA GLY A 205 6.13 11.89 5.22
C GLY A 205 5.89 11.64 6.71
N ALA A 206 4.63 11.50 7.13
CA ALA A 206 4.27 11.46 8.55
C ALA A 206 4.05 10.05 9.13
N LEU A 207 3.78 9.08 8.26
CA LEU A 207 3.26 7.77 8.65
C LEU A 207 4.38 6.72 8.62
N ALA A 208 5.20 6.71 9.68
CA ALA A 208 6.31 5.77 9.83
C ALA A 208 5.85 4.33 10.11
N ARG A 209 6.56 3.36 9.54
CA ARG A 209 6.41 1.92 9.80
C ARG A 209 7.77 1.23 9.84
N CYS A 210 7.75 0.06 10.46
CA CYS A 210 8.94 -0.70 10.79
C CYS A 210 8.97 -2.02 10.03
N ALA A 211 10.19 -2.47 9.75
CA ALA A 211 10.47 -3.79 9.24
C ALA A 211 11.52 -4.43 10.16
N SER A 212 11.22 -5.61 10.72
CA SER A 212 12.12 -6.27 11.67
C SER A 212 12.48 -7.67 11.18
N ALA A 213 13.75 -8.04 11.27
CA ALA A 213 14.18 -9.41 10.98
C ALA A 213 13.68 -10.37 12.09
N LEU A 214 13.07 -11.47 11.69
CA LEU A 214 12.67 -12.57 12.55
C LEU A 214 13.83 -13.57 12.72
N PRO A 215 13.84 -14.41 13.77
CA PRO A 215 14.82 -15.48 13.94
C PRO A 215 14.89 -16.46 12.76
N SER A 216 13.81 -16.58 11.98
CA SER A 216 13.77 -17.38 10.73
C SER A 216 14.54 -16.73 9.57
N GLY A 217 15.03 -15.50 9.73
CA GLY A 217 15.61 -14.66 8.69
C GLY A 217 14.57 -13.90 7.85
N GLN A 218 13.28 -14.24 7.94
CA GLN A 218 12.21 -13.49 7.27
C GLN A 218 12.00 -12.11 7.90
N TRP A 219 11.35 -11.22 7.16
CA TRP A 219 11.02 -9.88 7.63
C TRP A 219 9.57 -9.76 8.07
N ASP A 220 9.36 -9.12 9.21
CA ASP A 220 8.05 -8.78 9.73
C ASP A 220 7.75 -7.29 9.51
N TYR A 221 6.49 -6.97 9.19
CA TYR A 221 5.98 -5.62 9.07
C TYR A 221 5.18 -5.26 10.32
N ASN A 222 5.51 -4.12 10.92
CA ASN A 222 5.05 -3.80 12.26
C ASN A 222 4.98 -2.30 12.50
N PHE A 223 4.23 -1.91 13.53
CA PHE A 223 4.25 -0.56 14.06
C PHE A 223 5.57 -0.32 14.79
N CYS A 224 6.08 0.90 14.69
CA CYS A 224 7.33 1.25 15.34
C CYS A 224 7.19 1.33 16.85
N SER A 225 8.21 0.85 17.56
CA SER A 225 8.27 0.86 19.01
C SER A 225 8.39 2.30 19.49
N GLN A 226 7.58 2.69 20.48
CA GLN A 226 7.73 3.98 21.17
C GLN A 226 8.81 3.94 22.26
N LYS A 227 9.52 2.81 22.41
CA LYS A 227 10.56 2.67 23.42
C LYS A 227 11.81 3.42 22.97
N GLU A 228 12.39 4.14 23.92
CA GLU A 228 13.64 4.86 23.74
C GLU A 228 14.72 3.92 23.16
N HIS A 229 15.46 4.40 22.15
CA HIS A 229 16.49 3.65 21.42
C HIS A 229 16.01 2.42 20.63
N GLN A 230 14.70 2.21 20.47
CA GLN A 230 14.12 1.18 19.59
C GLN A 230 13.17 1.76 18.53
N ASP A 231 13.09 3.10 18.47
CA ASP A 231 12.27 3.83 17.51
C ASP A 231 13.13 4.05 16.24
N VAL A 232 13.39 2.96 15.53
CA VAL A 232 13.95 2.99 14.18
C VAL A 232 12.84 2.67 13.20
N TYR A 233 12.72 3.40 12.11
CA TYR A 233 11.69 3.19 11.09
C TYR A 233 12.36 2.98 9.73
N ALA A 234 11.72 2.19 8.89
CA ALA A 234 12.27 1.80 7.58
C ALA A 234 11.34 2.18 6.42
N LEU A 235 10.12 2.60 6.74
CA LEU A 235 9.06 2.86 5.78
C LEU A 235 8.31 4.15 6.12
N ILE A 236 7.90 4.87 5.09
CA ILE A 236 6.90 5.94 5.17
C ILE A 236 5.75 5.60 4.21
N LEU A 237 4.52 5.54 4.73
CA LEU A 237 3.36 5.14 3.93
C LEU A 237 2.95 6.21 2.91
N THR A 238 2.59 5.79 1.70
CA THR A 238 2.23 6.69 0.59
C THR A 238 0.85 7.33 0.73
N ASN A 239 0.11 7.01 1.79
CA ASN A 239 -1.14 7.68 2.14
C ASN A 239 -0.89 9.14 2.54
N LEU A 240 0.35 9.52 2.95
CA LEU A 240 0.72 10.91 3.19
C LEU A 240 2.24 11.08 3.11
N ALA A 241 2.78 11.05 1.88
CA ALA A 241 4.23 11.14 1.65
C ALA A 241 4.60 11.85 0.36
N PHE A 242 5.57 12.76 0.46
CA PHE A 242 6.30 13.27 -0.69
C PHE A 242 7.25 12.22 -1.26
N THR A 243 7.30 12.19 -2.58
CA THR A 243 8.26 11.42 -3.37
C THR A 243 8.72 12.24 -4.57
N HIS A 244 9.89 11.89 -5.12
CA HIS A 244 10.35 12.42 -6.40
C HIS A 244 9.68 11.65 -7.55
N ILE A 245 9.23 12.35 -8.59
CA ILE A 245 8.57 11.72 -9.76
C ILE A 245 9.43 10.62 -10.41
N ALA A 246 10.75 10.71 -10.33
CA ALA A 246 11.66 9.68 -10.84
C ALA A 246 11.55 8.33 -10.12
N PHE A 247 11.12 8.30 -8.84
CA PHE A 247 10.81 7.03 -8.17
C PHE A 247 9.54 6.41 -8.73
N LEU A 248 8.51 7.22 -9.01
CA LEU A 248 7.29 6.76 -9.67
C LEU A 248 7.59 6.20 -11.07
N ASP A 249 8.48 6.88 -11.80
CA ASP A 249 8.92 6.46 -13.13
C ASP A 249 9.66 5.12 -13.09
N TYR A 250 10.62 4.95 -12.19
CA TYR A 250 11.32 3.68 -12.02
C TYR A 250 10.35 2.58 -11.56
N TYR A 251 9.44 2.91 -10.63
CA TYR A 251 8.44 1.98 -10.14
C TYR A 251 7.55 1.43 -11.26
N PHE A 252 7.35 2.19 -12.35
CA PHE A 252 6.60 1.77 -13.55
C PHE A 252 7.47 1.32 -14.73
N SER A 253 8.78 1.21 -14.55
CA SER A 253 9.70 0.72 -15.58
C SER A 253 9.58 -0.79 -15.84
N ASP A 254 10.18 -1.25 -16.93
CA ASP A 254 10.30 -2.68 -17.28
C ASP A 254 11.38 -3.41 -16.49
N ASP A 255 11.97 -2.78 -15.46
CA ASP A 255 12.87 -3.47 -14.55
C ASP A 255 12.18 -4.72 -13.95
N PRO A 256 12.86 -5.90 -13.93
CA PRO A 256 12.23 -7.14 -13.47
C PRO A 256 11.74 -7.08 -12.02
N ALA A 257 12.48 -6.43 -11.12
CA ALA A 257 12.09 -6.30 -9.73
C ALA A 257 10.88 -5.37 -9.58
N ALA A 258 10.91 -4.22 -10.25
CA ALA A 258 9.77 -3.29 -10.28
C ALA A 258 8.50 -3.96 -10.85
N THR A 259 8.64 -4.73 -11.93
CA THR A 259 7.53 -5.46 -12.55
C THR A 259 6.95 -6.52 -11.61
N LYS A 260 7.81 -7.30 -10.94
CA LYS A 260 7.40 -8.29 -9.95
C LYS A 260 6.66 -7.66 -8.77
N ILE A 261 7.12 -6.50 -8.30
CA ILE A 261 6.46 -5.73 -7.24
C ILE A 261 5.06 -5.30 -7.68
N ARG A 262 4.93 -4.63 -8.84
CA ARG A 262 3.62 -4.17 -9.34
C ARG A 262 2.62 -5.31 -9.49
N ASN A 263 3.05 -6.42 -10.08
CA ASN A 263 2.20 -7.60 -10.25
C ASN A 263 1.74 -8.16 -8.91
N TYR A 264 2.63 -8.25 -7.91
CA TYR A 264 2.25 -8.74 -6.60
C TYR A 264 1.35 -7.76 -5.84
N VAL A 265 1.52 -6.44 -6.03
CA VAL A 265 0.59 -5.44 -5.49
C VAL A 265 -0.81 -5.63 -6.08
N ASP A 266 -0.93 -5.93 -7.38
CA ASP A 266 -2.22 -6.23 -8.01
C ASP A 266 -2.82 -7.54 -7.47
N GLU A 267 -2.00 -8.59 -7.33
CA GLU A 267 -2.45 -9.89 -6.79
C GLU A 267 -2.89 -9.81 -5.31
N ALA A 268 -2.15 -9.08 -4.48
CA ALA A 268 -2.40 -8.95 -3.05
C ALA A 268 -3.38 -7.82 -2.71
N PHE A 269 -3.66 -6.92 -3.67
CA PHE A 269 -4.40 -5.67 -3.48
C PHE A 269 -3.93 -4.90 -2.22
N ASN A 270 -2.61 -4.78 -2.06
CA ASN A 270 -1.96 -4.17 -0.90
C ASN A 270 -0.50 -3.80 -1.25
N CYS A 271 0.17 -3.06 -0.37
CA CYS A 271 1.63 -2.91 -0.32
C CYS A 271 2.28 -2.09 -1.45
N GLU A 272 1.53 -1.23 -2.16
CA GLU A 272 2.11 -0.30 -3.12
C GLU A 272 3.11 0.65 -2.46
N ASP A 273 2.80 1.06 -1.21
CA ASP A 273 3.67 1.89 -0.39
C ASP A 273 4.98 1.20 0.01
N ILE A 274 4.93 -0.06 0.42
CA ILE A 274 6.10 -0.87 0.72
C ILE A 274 6.93 -1.01 -0.55
N GLY A 275 6.31 -1.32 -1.69
CA GLY A 275 6.99 -1.45 -2.97
C GLY A 275 7.75 -0.18 -3.37
N LEU A 276 7.14 1.00 -3.18
CA LEU A 276 7.78 2.27 -3.50
C LEU A 276 8.94 2.60 -2.55
N ASN A 277 8.82 2.29 -1.25
CA ASN A 277 9.95 2.45 -0.31
C ASN A 277 11.12 1.54 -0.67
N PHE A 278 10.86 0.29 -1.09
CA PHE A 278 11.90 -0.62 -1.58
C PHE A 278 12.61 -0.05 -2.80
N VAL A 279 11.87 0.46 -3.78
CA VAL A 279 12.43 1.12 -4.97
C VAL A 279 13.30 2.30 -4.57
N ALA A 280 12.81 3.19 -3.71
CA ALA A 280 13.56 4.36 -3.27
C ALA A 280 14.87 3.97 -2.58
N SER A 281 14.82 3.08 -1.58
CA SER A 281 16.02 2.67 -0.84
C SER A 281 16.99 1.85 -1.69
N MET A 282 16.51 1.04 -2.64
CA MET A 282 17.38 0.30 -3.57
C MET A 282 18.13 1.23 -4.53
N LEU A 283 17.52 2.34 -4.95
CA LEU A 283 18.14 3.28 -5.88
C LEU A 283 19.14 4.21 -5.18
N THR A 284 18.87 4.60 -3.93
CA THR A 284 19.63 5.65 -3.26
C THR A 284 20.44 5.19 -2.06
N GLY A 285 20.19 3.98 -1.54
CA GLY A 285 20.80 3.48 -0.31
C GLY A 285 20.42 4.29 0.94
N SER A 286 19.38 5.13 0.84
CA SER A 286 18.93 6.00 1.93
C SER A 286 17.62 5.49 2.52
N GLY A 287 17.43 5.66 3.83
CA GLY A 287 16.15 5.36 4.48
C GLY A 287 15.12 6.46 4.19
N PRO A 288 13.89 6.38 4.72
CA PRO A 288 12.87 7.40 4.50
C PRO A 288 12.95 8.52 5.54
N LEU A 289 12.48 9.73 5.24
CA LEU A 289 12.51 10.89 6.14
C LEU A 289 11.16 11.09 6.83
N LEU A 290 11.11 10.90 8.15
CA LEU A 290 9.92 11.20 8.96
C LEU A 290 9.79 12.71 9.18
N VAL A 291 8.71 13.30 8.66
CA VAL A 291 8.36 14.71 8.83
C VAL A 291 7.00 14.84 9.49
N ARG A 292 7.02 15.28 10.75
CA ARG A 292 5.84 15.70 11.50
C ARG A 292 5.85 17.22 11.59
N ALA A 293 4.79 17.84 11.09
CA ALA A 293 4.62 19.28 11.19
C ALA A 293 4.07 19.70 12.55
N SER A 294 3.98 21.01 12.77
CA SER A 294 3.51 21.60 14.03
C SER A 294 2.07 21.19 14.36
N GLY A 295 1.20 21.24 13.35
CA GLY A 295 -0.08 20.57 13.39
C GLY A 295 0.11 19.10 13.11
N GLN A 296 -0.41 18.25 14.01
CA GLN A 296 -0.58 16.84 13.68
C GLN A 296 -1.39 16.72 12.38
N TYR A 297 -0.98 15.78 11.52
CA TYR A 297 -1.75 15.41 10.34
C TYR A 297 -3.15 14.95 10.78
N VAL A 298 -4.12 15.10 9.88
CA VAL A 298 -5.48 14.64 10.12
C VAL A 298 -5.64 13.29 9.42
N ASN A 299 -6.18 12.30 10.13
CA ASN A 299 -6.68 11.06 9.55
C ASN A 299 -8.16 10.93 9.96
N LEU A 300 -9.05 10.86 8.98
CA LEU A 300 -10.49 10.78 9.18
C LEU A 300 -10.95 9.38 9.60
N ASP A 301 -10.12 8.37 9.38
CA ASP A 301 -10.31 6.97 9.75
C ASP A 301 -11.72 6.42 9.45
N PRO A 302 -12.18 6.49 8.18
CA PRO A 302 -13.51 6.04 7.78
C PRO A 302 -13.70 4.53 8.03
N SER A 303 -14.94 4.12 8.30
CA SER A 303 -15.25 2.69 8.45
C SER A 303 -15.10 1.95 7.11
N GLY A 304 -14.47 0.78 7.13
CA GLY A 304 -14.34 -0.09 5.95
C GLY A 304 -13.05 0.09 5.13
N GLY A 305 -12.00 0.72 5.67
CA GLY A 305 -10.68 0.73 5.02
C GLY A 305 -10.04 -0.66 4.94
N ILE A 306 -9.23 -0.89 3.88
CA ILE A 306 -8.54 -2.17 3.60
C ILE A 306 -7.65 -2.59 4.78
N SER A 307 -7.11 -1.62 5.52
CA SER A 307 -6.28 -1.83 6.71
C SER A 307 -7.01 -2.49 7.89
N ARG A 308 -8.35 -2.53 7.86
CA ARG A 308 -9.16 -3.13 8.93
C ARG A 308 -9.52 -4.60 8.66
N HIS A 309 -9.20 -5.14 7.47
CA HIS A 309 -9.47 -6.55 7.19
C HIS A 309 -8.57 -7.48 8.01
N PRO A 310 -9.08 -8.63 8.49
CA PRO A 310 -8.25 -9.64 9.14
C PRO A 310 -7.09 -10.08 8.23
N GLY A 311 -5.89 -10.25 8.78
CA GLY A 311 -4.72 -10.66 8.01
C GLY A 311 -3.96 -9.51 7.33
N HIS A 312 -4.36 -8.25 7.52
CA HIS A 312 -3.73 -7.12 6.82
C HIS A 312 -2.24 -6.96 7.17
N MET A 313 -1.87 -7.15 8.44
CA MET A 313 -0.46 -7.02 8.87
C MET A 313 0.38 -8.19 8.34
N GLU A 314 -0.15 -9.40 8.39
CA GLU A 314 0.48 -10.61 7.88
C GLU A 314 0.69 -10.54 6.36
N ALA A 315 -0.30 -10.00 5.63
CA ALA A 315 -0.17 -9.71 4.21
C ALA A 315 0.98 -8.73 3.94
N ARG A 316 1.15 -7.71 4.79
CA ARG A 316 2.26 -6.76 4.67
C ARG A 316 3.62 -7.35 5.01
N SER A 317 3.72 -8.22 6.02
CA SER A 317 4.94 -8.99 6.28
C SER A 317 5.29 -9.87 5.08
N LYS A 318 4.29 -10.49 4.43
CA LYS A 318 4.50 -11.24 3.19
C LYS A 318 5.03 -10.37 2.06
N CYS A 319 4.51 -9.14 1.89
CA CYS A 319 5.02 -8.18 0.90
C CYS A 319 6.50 -7.87 1.08
N LEU A 320 6.96 -7.64 2.32
CA LEU A 320 8.39 -7.40 2.60
C LEU A 320 9.27 -8.52 2.04
N ASN A 321 8.88 -9.77 2.26
CA ASN A 321 9.67 -10.93 1.85
C ASN A 321 9.61 -11.17 0.33
N VAL A 322 8.44 -10.97 -0.30
CA VAL A 322 8.30 -11.08 -1.77
C VAL A 322 9.10 -10.00 -2.49
N PHE A 323 9.12 -8.78 -1.95
CA PHE A 323 9.88 -7.68 -2.55
C PHE A 323 11.39 -7.81 -2.29
N ALA A 324 11.78 -8.35 -1.13
CA ALA A 324 13.19 -8.66 -0.87
C ALA A 324 13.70 -9.75 -1.82
N ASP A 325 12.86 -10.74 -2.14
CA ASP A 325 13.14 -11.73 -3.20
C ASP A 325 13.25 -11.09 -4.58
N ALA A 326 12.40 -10.11 -4.90
CA ALA A 326 12.46 -9.40 -6.18
C ALA A 326 13.81 -8.71 -6.41
N PHE A 327 14.41 -8.12 -5.37
CA PHE A 327 15.73 -7.49 -5.43
C PHE A 327 16.90 -8.43 -5.05
N GLY A 328 16.61 -9.60 -4.48
CA GLY A 328 17.59 -10.55 -3.95
C GLY A 328 18.20 -10.17 -2.59
N CYS A 329 17.80 -9.06 -1.98
CA CYS A 329 18.21 -8.62 -0.65
C CYS A 329 17.14 -7.69 -0.05
N MET A 330 17.24 -7.35 1.24
CA MET A 330 16.39 -6.32 1.87
C MET A 330 16.99 -4.92 1.66
N PRO A 331 16.43 -4.06 0.78
CA PRO A 331 16.99 -2.74 0.50
C PRO A 331 16.59 -1.68 1.52
N LEU A 332 15.57 -1.93 2.35
CA LEU A 332 15.12 -0.95 3.33
C LEU A 332 16.23 -0.60 4.31
N VAL A 333 16.37 0.70 4.57
CA VAL A 333 17.37 1.26 5.48
C VAL A 333 16.65 1.84 6.69
N ASP A 334 17.09 1.42 7.88
CA ASP A 334 16.57 1.90 9.14
C ASP A 334 17.05 3.32 9.43
N GLU A 335 16.13 4.17 9.85
CA GLU A 335 16.39 5.54 10.26
C GLU A 335 15.98 5.71 11.72
N ALA A 336 16.85 6.30 12.53
CA ALA A 336 16.48 6.63 13.89
C ALA A 336 15.43 7.74 13.87
N SER A 337 14.37 7.58 14.65
CA SER A 337 13.50 8.69 15.01
C SER A 337 14.26 9.59 15.98
N ALA A 338 15.29 10.29 15.53
CA ALA A 338 15.76 11.43 16.29
C ALA A 338 14.53 12.33 16.47
N GLN A 339 14.07 12.50 17.71
CA GLN A 339 13.11 13.52 18.11
C GLN A 339 13.69 14.93 17.93
N GLU A 340 14.54 15.14 16.92
CA GLU A 340 14.92 16.44 16.48
C GLU A 340 13.79 16.93 15.59
N ALA A 341 12.79 17.49 16.27
CA ALA A 341 11.81 18.36 15.70
C ALA A 341 12.53 19.29 14.71
N ALA A 342 12.36 19.01 13.41
CA ALA A 342 12.76 19.88 12.31
C ALA A 342 12.21 21.32 12.45
N TYR A 343 11.34 21.54 13.43
CA TYR A 343 10.94 22.83 13.98
C TYR A 343 12.12 23.76 14.34
N LYS A 344 13.27 23.24 14.81
CA LYS A 344 14.39 24.11 15.27
C LYS A 344 15.28 24.69 14.17
N ILE A 345 15.13 24.28 12.91
CA ILE A 345 16.00 24.77 11.81
C ILE A 345 15.42 26.03 11.16
N PHE A 346 14.14 26.34 11.37
CA PHE A 346 13.43 27.40 10.63
C PHE A 346 12.69 28.44 11.51
N THR A 347 12.98 28.51 12.82
CA THR A 347 12.52 29.61 13.71
C THR A 347 13.61 30.61 14.01
#